data_AF-A0A178X3U5-F1
#
_entry.id   AF-A0A178X3U5-F1
#
_cell.length_a   1.000
_cell.length_b   1.000
_cell.length_c   1.000
_cell.angle_alpha   90.00
_cell.angle_beta   90.00
_cell.angle_gamma   90.00
#
_symmetry.space_group_name_H-M   'P 1'
#
loop_
_entity.id
_entity.type
_entity.pdbx_description
1 polymer ?
#
loop_
_entity_poly.entity_id
_entity_poly.type
_entity_poly.pdbx_seq_one_letter_code
_entity_poly.pdbx_strand_id
1 'polypeptide(L)'
;MTTALVTASDTARLATVAARYVRDTPAPDPASIMLLPGQRRIEIQPSVDFGDPVAILGALLIWTHRLTGITGEWWHTSGGRLHILLTGRGPCGIEFRIYSGIAYQAVRRHVVLAKGARESVTPDELYRLALELRKGQTK
;
A
#
# COMPACT_ATOMS: atom_id res chain seq x y z
N MET A 1 -1.96 -9.57 30.24
CA MET A 1 -2.30 -9.24 28.84
C MET A 1 -3.56 -10.00 28.49
N THR A 2 -4.68 -9.31 28.29
CA THR A 2 -5.98 -9.93 28.04
C THR A 2 -6.11 -10.17 26.54
N THR A 3 -6.00 -11.43 26.10
CA THR A 3 -6.29 -11.81 24.71
C THR A 3 -7.79 -11.66 24.50
N ALA A 4 -8.22 -10.51 23.99
CA ALA A 4 -9.60 -10.33 23.59
C ALA A 4 -9.93 -11.35 22.49
N LEU A 5 -10.91 -12.21 22.73
CA LEU A 5 -11.41 -13.16 21.76
C LEU A 5 -11.97 -12.38 20.58
N VAL A 6 -11.26 -12.40 19.46
CA VAL A 6 -11.77 -11.90 18.18
C VAL A 6 -13.01 -12.71 17.85
N THR A 7 -14.14 -12.04 17.68
CA THR A 7 -15.37 -12.73 17.33
C THR A 7 -15.41 -13.03 15.84
N ALA A 8 -16.02 -14.15 15.44
CA ALA A 8 -16.28 -14.43 14.03
C ALA A 8 -17.09 -13.31 13.33
N SER A 9 -17.87 -12.54 14.11
CA SER A 9 -18.62 -11.37 13.66
C SER A 9 -17.69 -10.23 13.19
N ASP A 10 -16.58 -9.99 13.88
CA ASP A 10 -15.62 -8.94 13.50
C ASP A 10 -14.92 -9.27 12.17
N THR A 11 -14.56 -10.54 11.96
CA THR A 11 -14.01 -11.01 10.68
C THR A 11 -15.01 -10.86 9.56
N ALA A 12 -16.27 -11.28 9.75
CA ALA A 12 -17.32 -11.14 8.75
C ALA A 12 -17.60 -9.67 8.39
N ARG A 13 -17.55 -8.79 9.39
CA ARG A 13 -17.68 -7.34 9.19
C ARG A 13 -16.52 -6.78 8.36
N LEU A 14 -15.28 -7.12 8.69
CA LEU A 14 -14.12 -6.69 7.90
C LEU A 14 -14.17 -7.25 6.48
N ALA A 15 -14.57 -8.50 6.28
CA ALA A 15 -14.72 -9.10 4.96
C ALA A 15 -15.76 -8.35 4.11
N THR A 16 -16.90 -7.99 4.71
CA THR A 16 -17.94 -7.19 4.04
C THR A 16 -17.42 -5.81 3.64
N VAL A 17 -16.69 -5.15 4.54
CA VAL A 17 -16.08 -3.84 4.25
C VAL A 17 -15.01 -3.96 3.17
N ALA A 18 -14.15 -4.97 3.23
CA ALA A 18 -13.13 -5.24 2.22
C ALA A 18 -13.76 -5.49 0.84
N ALA A 19 -14.75 -6.38 0.74
CA ALA A 19 -15.43 -6.69 -0.51
C ALA A 19 -16.10 -5.45 -1.13
N ARG A 20 -16.75 -4.62 -0.30
CA ARG A 20 -17.29 -3.34 -0.74
C ARG A 20 -16.21 -2.39 -1.24
N TYR A 21 -15.12 -2.25 -0.48
CA TYR A 21 -14.02 -1.36 -0.83
C TYR A 21 -13.37 -1.76 -2.16
N VAL A 22 -13.15 -3.06 -2.37
CA VAL A 22 -12.62 -3.62 -3.62
C VAL A 22 -13.54 -3.31 -4.78
N ARG A 23 -14.83 -3.64 -4.68
CA ARG A 23 -15.81 -3.40 -5.74
C ARG A 23 -15.95 -1.93 -6.10
N ASP A 24 -15.91 -1.05 -5.11
CA ASP A 24 -16.16 0.38 -5.30
C ASP A 24 -14.89 1.16 -5.72
N THR A 25 -13.71 0.52 -5.75
CA THR A 25 -12.42 1.15 -6.11
C THR A 25 -12.04 0.78 -7.54
N PRO A 26 -11.81 1.75 -8.45
CA PRO A 26 -11.41 1.48 -9.84
C PRO A 26 -9.90 1.18 -9.94
N ALA A 27 -9.43 0.20 -9.18
CA ALA A 27 -8.04 -0.24 -9.12
C ALA A 27 -7.88 -1.65 -9.72
N PRO A 28 -6.64 -2.07 -10.04
CA PRO A 28 -6.37 -3.48 -10.31
C PRO A 28 -6.83 -4.36 -9.16
N ASP A 29 -7.25 -5.59 -9.48
CA ASP A 29 -7.62 -6.59 -8.47
C ASP A 29 -6.54 -6.73 -7.39
N PRO A 30 -6.91 -7.03 -6.15
CA PRO A 30 -5.93 -7.29 -5.11
C PRO A 30 -5.27 -8.67 -5.34
N ALA A 31 -3.94 -8.72 -5.25
CA ALA A 31 -3.19 -9.96 -5.17
C ALA A 31 -3.39 -10.64 -3.81
N SER A 32 -3.58 -9.85 -2.75
CA SER A 32 -3.91 -10.36 -1.42
C SER A 32 -4.74 -9.34 -0.63
N ILE A 33 -5.58 -9.88 0.25
CA ILE A 33 -6.32 -9.12 1.27
C ILE A 33 -6.12 -9.83 2.60
N MET A 34 -5.62 -9.11 3.59
CA MET A 34 -5.51 -9.61 4.96
C MET A 34 -6.47 -8.87 5.88
N LEU A 35 -7.26 -9.63 6.65
CA LEU A 35 -8.19 -9.10 7.63
C LEU A 35 -7.56 -9.24 9.03
N LEU A 36 -7.50 -8.13 9.76
CA LEU A 36 -6.94 -8.07 11.11
C LEU A 36 -8.00 -7.54 12.09
N PRO A 37 -8.98 -8.37 12.51
CA PRO A 37 -10.12 -7.91 13.30
C PRO A 37 -9.73 -7.31 14.64
N GLY A 38 -8.76 -7.91 15.35
CA GLY A 38 -8.25 -7.39 16.62
C GLY A 38 -7.59 -6.00 16.51
N GLN A 39 -7.25 -5.56 15.30
CA GLN A 39 -6.68 -4.24 15.03
C GLN A 39 -7.65 -3.33 14.25
N ARG A 40 -8.84 -3.84 13.91
CA ARG A 40 -9.80 -3.18 12.99
C ARG A 40 -9.11 -2.68 11.72
N ARG A 41 -8.28 -3.54 11.12
CA ARG A 41 -7.44 -3.23 9.97
C ARG A 41 -7.68 -4.19 8.81
N ILE A 42 -7.62 -3.65 7.59
CA ILE A 42 -7.58 -4.39 6.34
C ILE A 42 -6.25 -4.03 5.65
N GLU A 43 -5.52 -5.04 5.21
CA GLU A 43 -4.31 -4.83 4.40
C GLU A 43 -4.54 -5.35 2.98
N ILE A 44 -4.14 -4.59 1.97
CA ILE A 44 -4.35 -4.91 0.55
C ILE A 44 -3.03 -4.77 -0.19
N GLN A 45 -2.69 -5.82 -0.94
CA GLN A 45 -1.62 -5.78 -1.93
C GLN A 45 -2.24 -5.74 -3.32
N PRO A 46 -2.00 -4.69 -4.14
CA PRO A 46 -2.50 -4.65 -5.51
C PRO A 46 -1.86 -5.74 -6.39
N SER A 47 -2.64 -6.33 -7.30
CA SER A 47 -2.13 -7.22 -8.35
C SER A 47 -1.69 -6.38 -9.53
N VAL A 48 -0.37 -6.20 -9.64
CA VAL A 48 0.28 -5.42 -10.69
C VAL A 48 1.51 -6.19 -11.16
N ASP A 49 1.94 -5.94 -12.39
CA ASP A 49 3.22 -6.43 -12.86
C ASP A 49 4.34 -5.87 -11.98
N PHE A 50 4.99 -6.73 -11.21
CA PHE A 50 6.07 -6.36 -10.31
C PHE A 50 7.33 -5.83 -11.05
N GLY A 51 7.37 -5.98 -12.37
CA GLY A 51 8.39 -5.43 -13.25
C GLY A 51 8.17 -3.96 -13.65
N ASP A 52 6.99 -3.38 -13.42
CA ASP A 52 6.68 -1.98 -13.75
C ASP A 52 6.50 -1.11 -12.49
N PRO A 53 7.56 -0.37 -12.07
CA PRO A 53 7.49 0.57 -10.95
C PRO A 53 6.37 1.61 -11.08
N VAL A 54 6.04 2.06 -12.29
CA VAL A 54 5.05 3.11 -12.52
C VAL A 54 3.65 2.55 -12.27
N ALA A 55 3.34 1.36 -12.78
CA ALA A 55 2.09 0.66 -12.49
C ALA A 55 1.92 0.37 -10.99
N ILE A 56 3.00 -0.04 -10.30
CA ILE A 56 2.98 -0.27 -8.85
C ILE A 56 2.61 1.00 -8.08
N LEU A 57 3.29 2.11 -8.33
CA LEU A 57 3.02 3.38 -7.67
C LEU A 57 1.61 3.89 -7.99
N GLY A 58 1.18 3.77 -9.25
CA GLY A 58 -0.18 4.12 -9.67
C GLY A 58 -1.23 3.32 -8.91
N ALA A 59 -1.07 2.00 -8.80
CA ALA A 59 -2.01 1.16 -8.07
C ALA A 59 -2.07 1.51 -6.57
N LEU A 60 -0.94 1.79 -5.92
CA LEU A 60 -0.92 2.26 -4.52
C LEU A 60 -1.74 3.55 -4.34
N LEU A 61 -1.57 4.51 -5.25
CA LEU A 61 -2.29 5.79 -5.21
C LEU A 61 -3.80 5.60 -5.48
N ILE A 62 -4.18 4.78 -6.46
CA ILE A 62 -5.60 4.52 -6.75
C ILE A 62 -6.25 3.80 -5.56
N TRP A 63 -5.62 2.78 -4.98
CA TRP A 63 -6.16 2.07 -3.82
C TRP A 63 -6.29 2.94 -2.57
N THR A 64 -5.67 4.11 -2.51
CA THR A 64 -5.75 5.03 -1.38
C THR A 64 -6.65 6.25 -1.64
N HIS A 65 -7.15 6.46 -2.87
CA HIS A 65 -7.84 7.70 -3.27
C HIS A 65 -9.10 8.06 -2.45
N ARG A 66 -9.74 7.08 -1.80
CA ARG A 66 -10.95 7.28 -0.96
C ARG A 66 -10.67 7.24 0.54
N LEU A 67 -9.41 7.02 0.92
CA LEU A 67 -9.02 7.00 2.32
C LEU A 67 -8.79 8.43 2.81
N THR A 68 -9.04 8.64 4.09
CA THR A 68 -8.72 9.90 4.77
C THR A 68 -7.52 9.74 5.68
N GLY A 69 -6.81 10.85 5.96
CA GLY A 69 -5.65 10.85 6.84
C GLY A 69 -4.51 9.96 6.36
N ILE A 70 -4.23 9.99 5.06
CA ILE A 70 -3.22 9.11 4.45
C ILE A 70 -1.84 9.49 4.97
N THR A 71 -1.13 8.50 5.50
CA THR A 71 0.29 8.56 5.84
C THR A 71 1.02 7.48 5.05
N GLY A 72 2.29 7.67 4.78
CA GLY A 72 3.09 6.72 4.04
C GLY A 72 4.46 6.55 4.63
N GLU A 73 5.01 5.35 4.46
CA GLU A 73 6.39 5.05 4.79
C GLU A 73 6.96 4.12 3.71
N TRP A 74 8.24 4.28 3.44
CA TRP A 74 9.00 3.36 2.59
C TRP A 74 10.27 2.91 3.29
N TRP A 75 10.78 1.74 2.89
CA TRP A 75 12.05 1.26 3.42
C TRP A 75 12.80 0.37 2.43
N HIS A 76 14.12 0.43 2.50
CA HIS A 76 14.99 -0.41 1.71
C HIS A 76 15.15 -1.74 2.43
N THR A 77 14.41 -2.74 1.98
CA THR A 77 14.44 -4.09 2.57
C THR A 77 15.80 -4.76 2.42
N SER A 78 16.08 -5.74 3.27
CA SER A 78 17.29 -6.55 3.18
C SER A 78 17.40 -7.34 1.86
N GLY A 79 16.26 -7.61 1.21
CA GLY A 79 16.13 -8.26 -0.08
C GLY A 79 16.25 -7.33 -1.29
N GLY A 80 16.71 -6.08 -1.12
CA GLY A 80 16.97 -5.18 -2.25
C GLY A 80 15.72 -4.61 -2.92
N ARG A 81 14.61 -4.52 -2.18
CA ARG A 81 13.38 -3.86 -2.61
C ARG A 81 13.13 -2.59 -1.82
N LEU A 82 12.59 -1.56 -2.46
CA LEU A 82 11.89 -0.48 -1.79
C LEU A 82 10.47 -0.99 -1.48
N HIS A 83 10.18 -1.29 -0.22
CA HIS A 83 8.82 -1.58 0.21
C HIS A 83 8.12 -0.27 0.52
N ILE A 84 6.86 -0.14 0.14
CA ILE A 84 6.06 1.06 0.29
C ILE A 84 4.76 0.64 0.98
N LEU A 85 4.39 1.38 2.02
CA LEU A 85 3.15 1.20 2.76
C LEU A 85 2.45 2.54 2.88
N LEU A 86 1.20 2.61 2.41
CA LEU A 86 0.29 3.72 2.67
C LEU A 86 -0.78 3.27 3.65
N THR A 87 -0.99 4.06 4.69
CA THR A 87 -2.01 3.82 5.72
C THR A 87 -3.04 4.94 5.68
N GLY A 88 -4.31 4.60 5.72
CA GLY A 88 -5.40 5.58 5.80
C GLY A 88 -6.63 5.01 6.49
N ARG A 89 -7.68 5.83 6.63
CA ARG A 89 -8.95 5.43 7.23
C ARG A 89 -10.04 5.35 6.17
N GLY A 90 -10.67 4.18 6.09
CA GLY A 90 -11.85 3.97 5.27
C GLY A 90 -13.15 4.26 6.04
N PRO A 91 -14.30 3.95 5.45
CA PRO A 91 -15.60 4.06 6.11
C PRO A 91 -15.62 3.33 7.47
N CYS A 92 -16.36 3.86 8.44
CA CYS A 92 -16.49 3.32 9.80
C CYS A 92 -15.17 3.29 10.62
N GLY A 93 -14.15 4.07 10.22
CA GLY A 93 -12.89 4.24 10.94
C GLY A 93 -11.93 3.05 10.87
N ILE A 94 -12.21 2.08 9.99
CA ILE A 94 -11.35 0.92 9.75
C ILE A 94 -10.04 1.40 9.12
N GLU A 95 -8.92 0.91 9.64
CA GLU A 95 -7.61 1.21 9.06
C GLU A 95 -7.41 0.39 7.78
N PHE A 96 -6.97 1.06 6.73
CA PHE A 96 -6.54 0.41 5.50
C PHE A 96 -5.03 0.59 5.35
N ARG A 97 -4.35 -0.50 5.02
CA ARG A 97 -2.94 -0.52 4.68
C ARG A 97 -2.77 -1.04 3.27
N ILE A 98 -2.32 -0.19 2.37
CA ILE A 98 -2.06 -0.55 0.98
C ILE A 98 -0.56 -0.62 0.81
N TYR A 99 -0.05 -1.78 0.39
CA TYR A 99 1.39 -1.99 0.31
C TYR A 99 1.80 -2.67 -0.97
N SER A 100 3.05 -2.42 -1.37
CA SER A 100 3.71 -3.12 -2.46
C SER A 100 5.22 -2.94 -2.33
N GLY A 101 5.97 -3.54 -3.25
CA GLY A 101 7.42 -3.36 -3.30
C GLY A 101 7.92 -3.23 -4.72
N ILE A 102 8.95 -2.41 -4.90
CA ILE A 102 9.64 -2.17 -6.17
C ILE A 102 11.08 -2.63 -6.01
N ALA A 103 11.71 -3.16 -7.07
CA ALA A 103 13.15 -3.42 -7.04
C ALA A 103 13.90 -2.10 -6.75
N TYR A 104 14.74 -2.08 -5.70
CA TYR A 104 15.41 -0.85 -5.27
C TYR A 104 16.30 -0.26 -6.38
N GLN A 105 16.89 -1.15 -7.18
CA GLN A 105 17.69 -0.80 -8.35
C GLN A 105 16.95 0.11 -9.35
N ALA A 106 15.64 -0.06 -9.51
CA ALA A 106 14.82 0.73 -10.43
C ALA A 106 14.59 2.17 -9.93
N VAL A 107 14.68 2.41 -8.62
CA VAL A 107 14.37 3.70 -7.97
C VAL A 107 15.59 4.40 -7.37
N ARG A 108 16.76 3.75 -7.33
CA ARG A 108 17.99 4.24 -6.67
C ARG A 108 18.50 5.61 -7.14
N ARG A 109 18.07 6.09 -8.32
CA ARG A 109 18.42 7.42 -8.85
C ARG A 109 17.59 8.54 -8.23
N HIS A 110 16.44 8.19 -7.64
CA HIS A 110 15.46 9.13 -7.09
C HIS A 110 15.28 8.97 -5.59
N VAL A 111 15.53 7.78 -5.05
CA VAL A 111 15.42 7.45 -3.62
C VAL A 111 16.79 7.00 -3.11
N VAL A 112 17.32 7.73 -2.12
CA VAL A 112 18.64 7.48 -1.51
C VAL A 112 18.41 7.05 -0.07
N LEU A 113 18.38 5.74 0.15
CA LEU A 113 18.06 5.11 1.42
C LEU A 113 19.03 3.96 1.68
N ALA A 114 19.72 4.02 2.83
CA ALA A 114 20.58 2.92 3.26
C ALA A 114 19.76 1.63 3.43
N LYS A 115 20.40 0.48 3.24
CA LYS A 115 19.76 -0.82 3.45
C LYS A 115 19.27 -0.92 4.90
N GLY A 116 17.99 -1.24 5.09
CA GLY A 116 17.31 -1.29 6.39
C GLY A 116 16.78 0.06 6.88
N ALA A 117 17.16 1.18 6.27
CA ALA A 117 16.62 2.49 6.63
C ALA A 117 15.18 2.64 6.13
N ARG A 118 14.43 3.51 6.83
CA ARG A 118 13.02 3.80 6.64
C ARG A 118 12.83 5.30 6.72
N GLU A 119 11.93 5.82 5.89
CA GLU A 119 11.54 7.22 5.88
C GLU A 119 10.03 7.34 5.66
N SER A 120 9.46 8.45 6.15
CA SER A 120 8.11 8.85 5.82
C SER A 120 8.03 9.28 4.36
N VAL A 121 6.90 9.02 3.71
CA VAL A 121 6.63 9.45 2.35
C VAL A 121 5.17 9.86 2.20
N THR A 122 4.93 10.92 1.45
CA THR A 122 3.57 11.40 1.13
C THR A 122 3.08 10.82 -0.20
N PRO A 123 1.75 10.75 -0.42
CA PRO A 123 1.20 10.38 -1.73
C PRO A 123 1.73 11.25 -2.89
N ASP A 124 1.97 12.54 -2.64
CA ASP A 124 2.52 13.47 -3.64
C ASP A 124 3.96 13.12 -4.03
N GLU A 125 4.79 12.71 -3.08
CA GLU A 125 6.15 12.24 -3.35
C GLU A 125 6.15 10.94 -4.16
N LEU A 126 5.24 10.01 -3.86
CA LEU A 126 5.06 8.80 -4.66
C LEU A 126 4.58 9.13 -6.08
N TYR A 127 3.67 10.10 -6.23
CA TYR A 127 3.22 10.56 -7.54
C TYR A 127 4.37 11.20 -8.34
N ARG A 128 5.17 12.06 -7.71
CA ARG A 128 6.37 12.64 -8.34
C ARG A 128 7.36 11.56 -8.75
N LEU A 129 7.61 10.57 -7.90
CA LEU A 129 8.47 9.45 -8.23
C LEU A 129 7.95 8.69 -9.46
N ALA A 130 6.65 8.42 -9.54
CA ALA A 130 6.04 7.77 -10.70
C ALA A 130 6.24 8.59 -11.99
N LEU A 131 6.10 9.91 -11.92
CA LEU A 131 6.34 10.80 -13.06
C LEU A 131 7.81 10.76 -13.53
N GLU A 132 8.76 10.77 -12.61
CA GLU A 132 10.19 10.72 -12.94
C GLU A 132 10.59 9.36 -13.55
N LEU A 133 10.07 8.26 -13.01
CA LEU A 133 10.33 6.92 -13.55
C LEU A 133 9.77 6.77 -14.97
N ARG A 134 8.57 7.31 -15.23
CA ARG A 134 7.98 7.31 -16.57
C ARG A 134 8.80 8.09 -17.59
N LYS A 135 9.34 9.26 -17.20
CA LYS A 135 10.27 10.03 -18.06
C LYS A 135 11.53 9.21 -18.42
N GLY A 136 12.03 8.42 -17.47
CA GLY A 136 13.19 7.55 -17.67
C GLY A 136 12.94 6.36 -18.61
N GLN A 137 11.70 5.87 -18.72
CA GLN A 137 11.32 4.77 -19.61
C GLN A 137 11.14 5.19 -21.08
N THR A 138 11.01 6.50 -21.36
CA THR A 138 10.77 7.04 -22.71
C THR A 138 12.07 7.42 -23.45
N LYS A 139 13.24 7.06 -22.89
CA LYS A 139 14.57 7.28 -23.47
C LYS A 139 15.20 5.96 -23.86
#